data_AF-A0A4U5P8F2-F1
#
_entry.id   AF-A0A4U5P8F2-F1
#
_cell.length_a   1.000
_cell.length_b   1.000
_cell.length_c   1.000
_cell.angle_alpha   90.00
_cell.angle_beta   90.00
_cell.angle_gamma   90.00
#
_symmetry.space_group_name_H-M   'P 1'
#
loop_
_entity.id
_entity.type
_entity.pdbx_description
1 polymer ?
#
loop_
_entity_poly.entity_id
_entity_poly.type
_entity_poly.pdbx_seq_one_letter_code
_entity_poly.pdbx_strand_id
1 'polypeptide(L)'
;MLQTLNTTSRPRPIGICNYISSTSELLIISFLDNLSCKEYISNVNMLVDFVNHWLMTMSSMDDRFLVNIATTFNDLVFGYGMLPFERVLLAMVMHPLETTAIRASLAVIHTFLANSKELQSRLLYLTQHLSQHHSTVHIKSDQHFVKLAEYYNPNVYGSSNLHYHEQLRRVSGSHHHANEQQPEVHYLPVYYGNLADNILPIVDALFFRSLEVNIDPTNLNMFLQFFSPCYKFHPQPANFVYSTLYCLDHVCHTNHARQFVLSIISRAEENKGRDREQLLTSLFTKDNHQTPEPTDFCEQLVTRVVDACVYVHTPPPFIVRDWRFAEHSPAAQALYGACIELMASPHNSAVTARALIEIALQRSHNGKPYEVLNAATLILTALPHSFQAVLLEQFYMVICSEELKRSDPAKTCFDLYSDQIFLYGENRLISWLALAQAYWQHSGVVGSFALFQGMITELFEFLRTKIEPVVETESQLIYIFRIILPFLQRLHDFKERAKNIQDLVVTMYKMLRRVVTISGPSLKYEDTICDVFYHSKYMFVGHLVKEEAELTLPLLTASMQDTLKFLFRGSAAEQEAATAAAAAAHIAASDQPFPTFRSHPPMGRDRPLSLI
;
A
#
# COMPACT_ATOMS: atom_id res chain seq x y z
N MET A 1 -28.72 40.35 -11.67
CA MET A 1 -29.39 41.66 -11.80
C MET A 1 -28.48 42.74 -11.21
N LEU A 2 -27.57 43.27 -12.03
CA LEU A 2 -26.66 44.36 -11.65
C LEU A 2 -26.84 45.47 -12.69
N GLN A 3 -27.63 46.47 -12.35
CA GLN A 3 -27.51 47.87 -12.81
C GLN A 3 -28.76 48.61 -12.35
N THR A 4 -28.57 49.53 -11.41
CA THR A 4 -29.11 50.89 -11.38
C THR A 4 -29.17 51.37 -9.95
N LEU A 5 -28.52 52.52 -9.69
CA LEU A 5 -28.98 53.64 -8.86
C LEU A 5 -27.76 54.35 -8.29
N ASN A 6 -27.31 55.33 -9.05
CA ASN A 6 -26.48 56.41 -8.57
C ASN A 6 -27.39 57.67 -8.57
N THR A 7 -27.96 58.03 -7.42
CA THR A 7 -28.46 59.39 -7.17
C THR A 7 -28.40 59.72 -5.68
N THR A 8 -28.01 60.96 -5.43
CA THR A 8 -27.72 61.61 -4.16
C THR A 8 -28.93 61.79 -3.24
N SER A 9 -28.80 61.37 -1.98
CA SER A 9 -29.16 62.14 -0.77
C SER A 9 -29.10 61.22 0.47
N ARG A 10 -28.34 61.62 1.49
CA ARG A 10 -28.42 61.00 2.82
C ARG A 10 -29.74 61.41 3.49
N PRO A 11 -30.43 60.45 4.11
CA PRO A 11 -30.46 60.45 5.57
C PRO A 11 -30.04 59.08 6.13
N ARG A 12 -29.46 59.11 7.33
CA ARG A 12 -28.95 57.92 8.05
C ARG A 12 -30.05 56.86 8.23
N PRO A 13 -29.70 55.57 8.16
CA PRO A 13 -30.45 54.56 8.89
C PRO A 13 -29.51 53.61 9.65
N ILE A 14 -29.31 53.88 10.94
CA ILE A 14 -28.70 52.90 11.87
C ILE A 14 -29.69 51.74 12.16
N GLY A 15 -30.95 51.83 11.70
CA GLY A 15 -31.96 50.78 11.84
C GLY A 15 -32.17 49.85 10.63
N ILE A 16 -31.61 50.15 9.45
CA ILE A 16 -31.86 49.36 8.22
C ILE A 16 -30.71 48.36 7.93
N CYS A 17 -29.49 48.62 8.43
CA CYS A 17 -28.37 47.67 8.25
C CYS A 17 -28.58 46.34 8.98
N ASN A 18 -29.24 46.32 10.14
CA ASN A 18 -29.54 45.06 10.85
C ASN A 18 -30.68 44.27 10.18
N TYR A 19 -31.59 44.92 9.47
CA TYR A 19 -32.70 44.26 8.79
C TYR A 19 -32.30 43.68 7.43
N ILE A 20 -31.31 44.30 6.76
CA ILE A 20 -30.76 43.81 5.49
C ILE A 20 -29.80 42.63 5.71
N SER A 21 -29.04 42.57 6.82
CA SER A 21 -28.23 41.38 7.15
C SER A 21 -29.11 40.17 7.42
N SER A 22 -30.19 40.33 8.21
CA SER A 22 -31.08 39.22 8.56
C SER A 22 -31.88 38.68 7.36
N THR A 23 -32.31 39.54 6.42
CA THR A 23 -33.02 39.08 5.21
C THR A 23 -32.11 38.42 4.18
N SER A 24 -30.86 38.88 4.05
CA SER A 24 -29.88 38.24 3.17
C SER A 24 -29.39 36.91 3.73
N GLU A 25 -29.22 36.80 5.05
CA GLU A 25 -28.98 35.52 5.74
C GLU A 25 -30.13 34.54 5.48
N LEU A 26 -31.40 34.93 5.70
CA LEU A 26 -32.59 34.10 5.45
C LEU A 26 -32.72 33.61 3.99
N LEU A 27 -32.32 34.43 3.01
CA LEU A 27 -32.29 34.03 1.61
C LEU A 27 -31.19 33.02 1.29
N ILE A 28 -29.99 33.19 1.86
CA ILE A 28 -28.89 32.23 1.73
C ILE A 28 -29.28 30.89 2.36
N ILE A 29 -30.01 30.92 3.48
CA ILE A 29 -30.54 29.74 4.14
C ILE A 29 -31.53 28.99 3.26
N SER A 30 -32.54 29.68 2.74
CA SER A 30 -33.52 29.06 1.85
C SER A 30 -32.87 28.50 0.59
N PHE A 31 -31.81 29.14 0.09
CA PHE A 31 -31.02 28.61 -1.02
C PHE A 31 -30.31 27.30 -0.63
N LEU A 32 -29.65 27.25 0.53
CA LEU A 32 -28.94 26.06 1.00
C LEU A 32 -29.88 24.90 1.33
N ASP A 33 -31.07 25.17 1.88
CA ASP A 33 -32.09 24.15 2.18
C ASP A 33 -32.66 23.50 0.90
N ASN A 34 -32.61 24.23 -0.22
CA ASN A 34 -33.06 23.72 -1.52
C ASN A 34 -31.97 22.94 -2.28
N LEU A 35 -30.72 22.94 -1.79
CA LEU A 35 -29.65 22.16 -2.41
C LEU A 35 -29.71 20.70 -1.97
N SER A 36 -29.56 19.80 -2.94
CA SER A 36 -29.29 18.39 -2.62
C SER A 36 -27.90 18.24 -2.02
N CYS A 37 -27.68 17.18 -1.23
CA CYS A 37 -26.35 16.87 -0.68
C CYS A 37 -25.27 16.74 -1.77
N LYS A 38 -25.63 16.30 -2.98
CA LYS A 38 -24.70 16.19 -4.13
C LYS A 38 -24.30 17.56 -4.67
N GLU A 39 -25.25 18.48 -4.81
CA GLU A 39 -24.97 19.85 -5.26
C GLU A 39 -24.15 20.60 -4.23
N TYR A 40 -24.45 20.38 -2.95
CA TYR A 40 -23.67 20.91 -1.84
C TYR A 40 -22.19 20.45 -1.88
N ILE A 41 -21.96 19.15 -2.09
CA ILE A 41 -20.62 18.57 -2.30
C ILE A 41 -19.88 19.24 -3.48
N SER A 42 -20.57 19.44 -4.60
CA SER A 42 -20.04 20.09 -5.80
C SER A 42 -19.68 21.56 -5.54
N ASN A 43 -20.52 22.30 -4.81
CA ASN A 43 -20.30 23.69 -4.47
C ASN A 43 -19.08 23.87 -3.55
N VAL A 44 -18.85 22.95 -2.60
CA VAL A 44 -17.64 22.99 -1.75
C VAL A 44 -16.37 22.76 -2.58
N ASN A 45 -16.41 21.84 -3.54
CA ASN A 45 -15.27 21.62 -4.43
C ASN A 45 -14.98 22.87 -5.28
N MET A 46 -16.03 23.47 -5.86
CA MET A 46 -15.91 24.70 -6.65
C MET A 46 -15.37 25.88 -5.81
N LEU A 47 -15.74 25.97 -4.53
CA LEU A 47 -15.20 26.96 -3.62
C LEU A 47 -13.69 26.76 -3.40
N VAL A 48 -13.23 25.52 -3.21
CA VAL A 48 -11.80 25.22 -3.05
C VAL A 48 -11.02 25.53 -4.34
N ASP A 49 -11.56 25.17 -5.50
CA ASP A 49 -10.96 25.53 -6.79
C ASP A 49 -10.86 27.04 -6.99
N PHE A 50 -11.91 27.77 -6.63
CA PHE A 50 -11.92 29.22 -6.69
C PHE A 50 -10.82 29.80 -5.80
N VAL A 51 -10.68 29.32 -4.56
CA VAL A 51 -9.61 29.76 -3.65
C VAL A 51 -8.23 29.44 -4.23
N ASN A 52 -8.00 28.23 -4.72
CA ASN A 52 -6.72 27.84 -5.32
C ASN A 52 -6.38 28.67 -6.57
N HIS A 53 -7.34 28.84 -7.48
CA HIS A 53 -7.15 29.65 -8.68
C HIS A 53 -6.77 31.09 -8.32
N TRP A 54 -7.42 31.65 -7.29
CA TRP A 54 -7.15 33.02 -6.87
C TRP A 54 -5.78 33.17 -6.21
N LEU A 55 -5.39 32.22 -5.36
CA LEU A 55 -4.05 32.14 -4.76
C LEU A 55 -2.95 32.00 -5.84
N MET A 56 -3.21 31.24 -6.91
CA MET A 56 -2.25 31.04 -8.01
C MET A 56 -2.14 32.25 -8.95
N THR A 57 -3.19 33.06 -9.07
CA THR A 57 -3.21 34.23 -9.96
C THR A 57 -2.55 35.46 -9.31
N MET A 58 -2.49 35.50 -7.99
CA MET A 58 -1.80 36.58 -7.27
C MET A 58 -0.28 36.40 -7.34
N SER A 59 0.44 37.47 -7.68
CA SER A 59 1.89 37.45 -7.93
C SER A 59 2.74 37.17 -6.68
N SER A 60 2.13 37.27 -5.49
CA SER A 60 2.74 36.92 -4.19
C SER A 60 1.64 36.49 -3.22
N MET A 61 1.84 35.36 -2.54
CA MET A 61 0.99 34.92 -1.43
C MET A 61 1.17 35.90 -0.26
N ASP A 62 0.24 36.83 -0.06
CA ASP A 62 0.24 37.71 1.10
C ASP A 62 -0.26 36.91 2.32
N ASP A 63 0.58 36.77 3.36
CA ASP A 63 0.23 36.04 4.59
C ASP A 63 -1.06 36.56 5.23
N ARG A 64 -1.35 37.86 5.09
CA ARG A 64 -2.60 38.45 5.60
C ARG A 64 -3.82 37.91 4.87
N PHE A 65 -3.68 37.64 3.59
CA PHE A 65 -4.75 37.11 2.76
C PHE A 65 -5.03 35.64 3.11
N LEU A 66 -3.99 34.83 3.34
CA LEU A 66 -4.13 33.46 3.85
C LEU A 66 -4.85 33.42 5.20
N VAL A 67 -4.51 34.33 6.11
CA VAL A 67 -5.19 34.45 7.41
C VAL A 67 -6.66 34.81 7.24
N ASN A 68 -7.00 35.73 6.33
CA ASN A 68 -8.39 36.10 6.06
C ASN A 68 -9.20 34.92 5.49
N ILE A 69 -8.62 34.16 4.56
CA ILE A 69 -9.25 32.94 4.02
C ILE A 69 -9.47 31.93 5.15
N ALA A 70 -8.43 31.65 5.95
CA ALA A 70 -8.52 30.71 7.06
C ALA A 70 -9.58 31.12 8.10
N THR A 71 -9.66 32.41 8.43
CA THR A 71 -10.67 32.97 9.34
C THR A 71 -12.07 32.81 8.76
N THR A 72 -12.25 33.09 7.46
CA THR A 72 -13.54 32.92 6.77
C THR A 72 -13.99 31.46 6.78
N PHE A 73 -13.09 30.51 6.47
CA PHE A 73 -13.41 29.09 6.60
C PHE A 73 -13.75 28.70 8.03
N ASN A 74 -13.06 29.25 9.02
CA ASN A 74 -13.32 28.94 10.43
C ASN A 74 -14.72 29.41 10.85
N ASP A 75 -15.14 30.58 10.38
CA ASP A 75 -16.49 31.10 10.62
C ASP A 75 -17.54 30.27 9.89
N LEU A 76 -17.32 29.88 8.62
CA LEU A 76 -18.23 29.01 7.87
C LEU A 76 -18.42 27.63 8.53
N VAL A 77 -17.35 27.08 9.11
CA VAL A 77 -17.36 25.74 9.71
C VAL A 77 -17.89 25.76 11.15
N PHE A 78 -17.31 26.58 12.02
CA PHE A 78 -17.62 26.57 13.46
C PHE A 78 -18.52 27.72 13.90
N GLY A 79 -18.42 28.88 13.24
CA GLY A 79 -19.22 30.06 13.57
C GLY A 79 -20.68 29.95 13.15
N TYR A 80 -20.91 29.53 11.89
CA TYR A 80 -22.24 29.41 11.28
C TYR A 80 -22.70 27.96 11.11
N GLY A 81 -21.79 26.98 11.25
CA GLY A 81 -22.12 25.56 11.06
C GLY A 81 -22.58 25.22 9.63
N MET A 82 -22.26 26.06 8.65
CA MET A 82 -22.71 25.93 7.25
C MET A 82 -21.99 24.80 6.53
N LEU A 83 -20.73 24.55 6.87
CA LEU A 83 -19.86 23.54 6.26
C LEU A 83 -19.28 22.58 7.31
N PRO A 84 -19.41 21.25 7.16
CA PRO A 84 -18.69 20.33 8.02
C PRO A 84 -17.19 20.40 7.74
N PHE A 85 -16.38 20.41 8.81
CA PHE A 85 -14.92 20.54 8.72
C PHE A 85 -14.31 19.45 7.84
N GLU A 86 -14.76 18.21 8.00
CA GLU A 86 -14.25 17.04 7.29
C GLU A 86 -14.42 17.20 5.78
N ARG A 87 -15.53 17.83 5.35
CA ARG A 87 -15.80 18.05 3.94
C ARG A 87 -14.87 19.11 3.34
N VAL A 88 -14.63 20.21 4.07
CA VAL A 88 -13.72 21.27 3.63
C VAL A 88 -12.30 20.74 3.56
N LEU A 89 -11.85 20.01 4.58
CA LEU A 89 -10.53 19.38 4.62
C LEU A 89 -10.36 18.38 3.45
N LEU A 90 -11.36 17.51 3.22
CA LEU A 90 -11.32 16.56 2.11
C LEU A 90 -11.20 17.27 0.75
N ALA A 91 -11.97 18.32 0.53
CA ALA A 91 -11.90 19.08 -0.71
C ALA A 91 -10.52 19.76 -0.90
N MET A 92 -9.97 20.36 0.16
CA MET A 92 -8.62 20.98 0.11
C MET A 92 -7.50 19.96 -0.12
N VAL A 93 -7.66 18.71 0.30
CA VAL A 93 -6.63 17.67 0.14
C VAL A 93 -6.73 16.96 -1.22
N MET A 94 -7.94 16.59 -1.63
CA MET A 94 -8.15 15.69 -2.77
C MET A 94 -8.45 16.39 -4.10
N HIS A 95 -8.94 17.63 -4.07
CA HIS A 95 -9.31 18.35 -5.29
C HIS A 95 -8.10 18.95 -6.04
N PRO A 96 -7.06 19.50 -5.37
CA PRO A 96 -5.90 20.03 -6.07
C PRO A 96 -5.11 18.94 -6.81
N LEU A 97 -5.04 19.05 -8.13
CA LEU A 97 -4.34 18.10 -9.00
C LEU A 97 -2.88 18.50 -9.28
N GLU A 98 -2.59 19.79 -9.35
CA GLU A 98 -1.25 20.32 -9.66
C GLU A 98 -0.41 20.54 -8.39
N THR A 99 0.90 20.30 -8.47
CA THR A 99 1.85 20.47 -7.35
C THR A 99 1.77 21.84 -6.68
N THR A 100 1.60 22.90 -7.47
CA THR A 100 1.44 24.28 -7.00
C THR A 100 0.13 24.48 -6.25
N ALA A 101 -0.99 23.97 -6.78
CA ALA A 101 -2.30 24.03 -6.15
C ALA A 101 -2.35 23.22 -4.84
N ILE A 102 -1.70 22.05 -4.80
CA ILE A 102 -1.56 21.25 -3.57
C ILE A 102 -0.84 22.06 -2.51
N ARG A 103 0.31 22.67 -2.83
CA ARG A 103 1.07 23.51 -1.88
C ARG A 103 0.25 24.70 -1.38
N ALA A 104 -0.51 25.36 -2.25
CA ALA A 104 -1.39 26.46 -1.86
C ALA A 104 -2.50 25.98 -0.90
N SER A 105 -3.15 24.87 -1.20
CA SER A 105 -4.16 24.27 -0.31
C SER A 105 -3.56 23.82 1.03
N LEU A 106 -2.37 23.23 1.05
CA LEU A 106 -1.66 22.88 2.28
C LEU A 106 -1.30 24.12 3.12
N ALA A 107 -0.95 25.24 2.49
CA ALA A 107 -0.70 26.51 3.20
C ALA A 107 -1.98 27.08 3.84
N VAL A 108 -3.12 26.98 3.15
CA VAL A 108 -4.44 27.35 3.71
C VAL A 108 -4.78 26.45 4.90
N ILE A 109 -4.61 25.13 4.76
CA ILE A 109 -4.82 24.17 5.85
C ILE A 109 -3.90 24.52 7.03
N HIS A 110 -2.61 24.76 6.79
CA HIS A 110 -1.66 25.14 7.83
C HIS A 110 -2.13 26.35 8.64
N THR A 111 -2.55 27.40 7.93
CA THR A 111 -3.04 28.65 8.54
C THR A 111 -4.36 28.44 9.27
N PHE A 112 -5.25 27.60 8.74
CA PHE A 112 -6.51 27.23 9.39
C PHE A 112 -6.26 26.51 10.72
N LEU A 113 -5.39 25.51 10.74
CA LEU A 113 -5.08 24.73 11.95
C LEU A 113 -4.38 25.59 13.03
N ALA A 114 -3.51 26.51 12.62
CA ALA A 114 -2.83 27.43 13.53
C ALA A 114 -3.82 28.38 14.24
N ASN A 115 -4.87 28.82 13.54
CA ASN A 115 -5.80 29.84 14.02
C ASN A 115 -7.10 29.28 14.65
N SER A 116 -7.48 28.03 14.35
CA SER A 116 -8.73 27.43 14.83
C SER A 116 -8.59 26.85 16.25
N LYS A 117 -8.89 27.68 17.26
CA LYS A 117 -8.92 27.25 18.68
C LYS A 117 -10.01 26.22 18.97
N GLU A 118 -11.13 26.28 18.27
CA GLU A 118 -12.26 25.36 18.44
C GLU A 118 -11.91 23.95 17.96
N LEU A 119 -11.24 23.84 16.80
CA LEU A 119 -10.77 22.54 16.32
C LEU A 119 -9.74 21.93 17.28
N GLN A 120 -8.80 22.75 17.77
CA GLN A 120 -7.78 22.34 18.73
C GLN A 120 -8.40 21.79 20.02
N SER A 121 -9.38 22.50 20.60
CA SER A 121 -10.01 22.09 21.87
C SER A 121 -10.78 20.77 21.72
N ARG A 122 -11.51 20.59 20.61
CA ARG A 122 -12.28 19.37 20.33
C ARG A 122 -11.38 18.14 20.17
N LEU A 123 -10.35 18.25 19.34
CA LEU A 123 -9.42 17.13 19.12
C LEU A 123 -8.65 16.80 20.39
N LEU A 124 -8.26 17.82 21.17
CA LEU A 124 -7.62 17.62 22.46
C LEU A 124 -8.51 16.82 23.42
N TYR A 125 -9.79 17.19 23.53
CA TYR A 125 -10.73 16.46 24.37
C TYR A 125 -10.92 15.02 23.93
N LEU A 126 -11.12 14.78 22.63
CA LEU A 126 -11.31 13.43 22.10
C LEU A 126 -10.10 12.55 22.42
N THR A 127 -8.89 13.06 22.16
CA THR A 127 -7.64 12.30 22.34
C THR A 127 -7.29 12.05 23.81
N GLN A 128 -7.64 12.98 24.71
CA GLN A 128 -7.43 12.84 26.16
C GLN A 128 -8.47 11.95 26.85
N HIS A 129 -9.74 12.02 26.45
CA HIS A 129 -10.85 11.39 27.18
C HIS A 129 -11.37 10.09 26.55
N LEU A 130 -11.21 9.87 25.24
CA LEU A 130 -11.62 8.63 24.59
C LEU A 130 -10.47 7.61 24.57
N SER A 131 -10.82 6.36 24.84
CA SER A 131 -9.92 5.19 24.75
C SER A 131 -9.88 4.60 23.33
N GLN A 132 -8.84 3.82 23.04
CA GLN A 132 -8.69 3.12 21.74
C GLN A 132 -9.83 2.11 21.51
N HIS A 133 -10.28 1.96 20.27
CA HIS A 133 -11.35 1.01 19.88
C HIS A 133 -11.04 -0.45 20.25
N HIS A 134 -9.78 -0.86 20.30
CA HIS A 134 -9.41 -2.22 20.71
C HIS A 134 -9.47 -2.43 22.23
N SER A 135 -9.31 -1.34 22.99
CA SER A 135 -9.41 -1.36 24.45
C SER A 135 -10.86 -1.28 24.93
N THR A 136 -11.79 -0.73 24.15
CA THR A 136 -13.22 -0.62 24.51
C THR A 136 -13.95 -1.96 24.52
N VAL A 137 -13.43 -2.98 23.82
CA VAL A 137 -13.95 -4.36 23.90
C VAL A 137 -13.60 -5.02 25.24
N HIS A 138 -12.49 -4.62 25.86
CA HIS A 138 -11.98 -5.18 27.13
C HIS A 138 -12.21 -4.26 28.34
N ILE A 139 -12.48 -2.97 28.15
CA ILE A 139 -12.63 -1.94 29.18
C ILE A 139 -13.97 -1.22 29.01
N LYS A 140 -14.85 -1.39 30.02
CA LYS A 140 -16.04 -0.56 30.33
C LYS A 140 -16.58 0.28 29.15
N SER A 141 -17.23 -0.38 28.19
CA SER A 141 -17.96 0.25 27.08
C SER A 141 -18.80 1.44 27.51
N ASP A 142 -19.37 1.37 28.71
CA ASP A 142 -20.25 2.40 29.26
C ASP A 142 -19.54 3.74 29.47
N GLN A 143 -18.26 3.72 29.87
CA GLN A 143 -17.49 4.96 30.06
C GLN A 143 -17.21 5.65 28.72
N HIS A 144 -16.95 4.88 27.66
CA HIS A 144 -16.77 5.41 26.32
C HIS A 144 -18.04 6.13 25.84
N PHE A 145 -19.21 5.51 25.95
CA PHE A 145 -20.47 6.12 25.55
C PHE A 145 -20.84 7.35 26.40
N VAL A 146 -20.55 7.34 27.71
CA VAL A 146 -20.73 8.52 28.57
C VAL A 146 -19.84 9.68 28.11
N LYS A 147 -18.56 9.43 27.84
CA LYS A 147 -17.63 10.47 27.36
C LYS A 147 -17.97 10.99 25.97
N LEU A 148 -18.50 10.13 25.10
CA LEU A 148 -19.00 10.54 23.79
C LEU A 148 -20.28 11.38 23.91
N ALA A 149 -21.19 11.02 24.82
CA ALA A 149 -22.37 11.83 25.11
C ALA A 149 -22.00 13.19 25.72
N GLU A 150 -20.98 13.25 26.58
CA GLU A 150 -20.40 14.51 27.08
C GLU A 150 -19.80 15.36 25.96
N TYR A 151 -19.11 14.74 24.99
CA TYR A 151 -18.55 15.43 23.82
C TYR A 151 -19.65 16.08 22.97
N TYR A 152 -20.71 15.34 22.67
CA TYR A 152 -21.85 15.85 21.90
C TYR A 152 -22.77 16.77 22.71
N ASN A 153 -22.53 16.95 24.01
CA ASN A 153 -23.36 17.80 24.83
C ASN A 153 -23.26 19.26 24.35
N PRO A 154 -24.39 19.90 23.97
CA PRO A 154 -24.40 21.29 23.51
C PRO A 154 -23.88 22.30 24.54
N ASN A 155 -23.75 21.90 25.81
CA ASN A 155 -23.21 22.75 26.87
C ASN A 155 -21.67 22.79 26.90
N VAL A 156 -20.98 21.84 26.25
CA VAL A 156 -19.50 21.71 26.29
C VAL A 156 -18.85 22.42 25.10
N TYR A 157 -19.36 22.22 23.88
CA TYR A 157 -18.89 22.91 22.66
C TYR A 157 -19.92 23.91 22.11
N GLY A 158 -20.95 24.24 22.89
CA GLY A 158 -21.94 25.23 22.48
C GLY A 158 -22.70 24.83 21.21
N SER A 159 -23.06 25.84 20.42
CA SER A 159 -23.82 25.73 19.18
C SER A 159 -23.10 24.96 18.07
N SER A 160 -21.82 24.67 18.22
CA SER A 160 -20.94 24.27 17.11
C SER A 160 -20.91 22.75 16.82
N ASN A 161 -21.49 21.92 17.69
CA ASN A 161 -21.81 20.50 17.39
C ASN A 161 -23.21 20.34 16.79
N LEU A 162 -23.99 21.42 16.78
CA LEU A 162 -25.33 21.43 16.23
C LEU A 162 -25.23 21.53 14.71
N HIS A 163 -26.03 20.74 14.00
CA HIS A 163 -26.18 20.93 12.54
C HIS A 163 -26.64 22.36 12.26
N TYR A 164 -26.28 22.90 11.10
CA TYR A 164 -26.70 24.21 10.59
C TYR A 164 -28.13 24.64 11.01
N HIS A 165 -29.12 23.73 10.90
CA HIS A 165 -30.51 23.97 11.29
C HIS A 165 -30.77 24.28 12.78
N GLU A 166 -29.93 23.82 13.70
CA GLU A 166 -30.06 24.07 15.14
C GLU A 166 -29.35 25.36 15.59
N GLN A 167 -28.23 25.71 14.96
CA GLN A 167 -27.62 27.04 15.15
C GLN A 167 -28.56 28.14 14.67
N LEU A 168 -29.18 27.91 13.52
CA LEU A 168 -30.13 28.83 12.92
C LEU A 168 -31.41 28.99 13.76
N ARG A 169 -31.95 27.88 14.30
CA ARG A 169 -33.09 27.93 15.24
C ARG A 169 -32.83 28.83 16.45
N ARG A 170 -31.57 28.97 16.87
CA ARG A 170 -31.18 29.85 17.99
C ARG A 170 -30.99 31.31 17.56
N VAL A 171 -30.43 31.56 16.38
CA VAL A 171 -30.26 32.93 15.83
C VAL A 171 -31.61 33.54 15.46
N SER A 172 -32.48 32.77 14.79
CA SER A 172 -33.86 33.17 14.45
C SER A 172 -34.79 33.22 15.66
N GLY A 173 -34.50 32.44 16.72
CA GLY A 173 -35.28 32.42 17.96
C GLY A 173 -35.23 33.70 18.80
N SER A 174 -34.32 34.63 18.49
CA SER A 174 -34.27 35.94 19.15
C SER A 174 -35.26 36.97 18.59
N HIS A 175 -35.94 36.69 17.47
CA HIS A 175 -36.97 37.56 16.93
C HIS A 175 -38.22 36.77 16.54
N HIS A 176 -39.26 36.94 17.36
CA HIS A 176 -40.68 36.58 17.16
C HIS A 176 -41.02 35.70 15.96
N HIS A 177 -41.44 34.45 16.21
CA HIS A 177 -42.72 33.86 15.76
C HIS A 177 -42.82 32.40 16.26
N ALA A 178 -43.56 32.20 17.35
CA ALA A 178 -43.72 30.91 18.03
C ALA A 178 -44.85 30.03 17.46
N ASN A 179 -45.19 30.10 16.16
CA ASN A 179 -46.45 29.51 15.69
C ASN A 179 -46.47 28.91 14.27
N GLU A 180 -45.37 28.37 13.78
CA GLU A 180 -45.39 27.46 12.62
C GLU A 180 -44.92 26.07 13.06
N GLN A 181 -45.66 25.03 12.65
CA GLN A 181 -45.36 23.62 12.93
C GLN A 181 -43.95 23.30 12.43
N GLN A 182 -43.01 23.25 13.37
CA GLN A 182 -41.60 23.02 13.10
C GLN A 182 -41.42 21.57 12.61
N PRO A 183 -40.72 21.33 11.49
CA PRO A 183 -40.37 19.97 11.10
C PRO A 183 -39.46 19.37 12.18
N GLU A 184 -39.89 18.28 12.81
CA GLU A 184 -39.04 17.50 13.72
C GLU A 184 -37.87 16.94 12.91
N VAL A 185 -36.68 17.55 13.07
CA VAL A 185 -35.45 16.99 12.53
C VAL A 185 -35.10 15.75 13.34
N HIS A 186 -35.42 14.57 12.81
CA HIS A 186 -35.01 13.30 13.39
C HIS A 186 -33.55 13.01 13.04
N TYR A 187 -32.67 13.14 14.04
CA TYR A 187 -31.27 12.72 13.88
C TYR A 187 -31.16 11.20 13.89
N LEU A 188 -30.30 10.67 13.02
CA LEU A 188 -29.93 9.26 13.08
C LEU A 188 -29.04 9.01 14.31
N PRO A 189 -29.15 7.84 14.96
CA PRO A 189 -28.31 7.51 16.12
C PRO A 189 -26.82 7.48 15.78
N VAL A 190 -26.00 8.20 16.56
CA VAL A 190 -24.53 8.19 16.46
C VAL A 190 -23.95 7.45 17.67
N TYR A 191 -23.35 6.29 17.44
CA TYR A 191 -22.81 5.44 18.51
C TYR A 191 -21.28 5.56 18.70
N TYR A 192 -20.53 5.72 17.60
CA TYR A 192 -19.06 5.71 17.61
C TYR A 192 -18.45 6.87 16.83
N GLY A 193 -19.21 7.46 15.90
CA GLY A 193 -18.74 8.57 15.08
C GLY A 193 -18.31 9.75 15.95
N ASN A 194 -17.17 10.31 15.63
CA ASN A 194 -16.61 11.52 16.23
C ASN A 194 -15.70 12.21 15.20
N LEU A 195 -15.31 13.45 15.50
CA LEU A 195 -14.51 14.25 14.57
C LEU A 195 -13.16 13.60 14.25
N ALA A 196 -12.47 13.04 15.25
CA ALA A 196 -11.16 12.42 15.07
C ALA A 196 -11.23 11.19 14.14
N ASP A 197 -12.22 10.30 14.35
CA ASP A 197 -12.43 9.13 13.50
C ASP A 197 -12.84 9.51 12.07
N ASN A 198 -13.67 10.54 11.91
CA ASN A 198 -14.14 10.98 10.58
C ASN A 198 -13.01 11.60 9.74
N ILE A 199 -12.06 12.30 10.37
CA ILE A 199 -10.96 12.97 9.64
C ILE A 199 -9.80 12.04 9.34
N LEU A 200 -9.63 10.92 10.05
CA LEU A 200 -8.46 10.05 9.91
C LEU A 200 -8.14 9.64 8.46
N PRO A 201 -9.11 9.14 7.65
CA PRO A 201 -8.83 8.81 6.25
C PRO A 201 -8.41 10.02 5.40
N ILE A 202 -8.87 11.21 5.77
CA ILE A 202 -8.54 12.47 5.09
C ILE A 202 -7.14 12.93 5.50
N VAL A 203 -6.79 12.75 6.78
CA VAL A 203 -5.48 13.03 7.35
C VAL A 203 -4.42 12.09 6.76
N ASP A 204 -4.75 10.81 6.50
CA ASP A 204 -3.87 9.90 5.78
C ASP A 204 -3.54 10.45 4.39
N ALA A 205 -4.56 10.90 3.65
CA ALA A 205 -4.38 11.54 2.35
C ALA A 205 -3.58 12.86 2.48
N LEU A 206 -3.82 13.67 3.52
CA LEU A 206 -3.06 14.89 3.79
C LEU A 206 -1.57 14.59 3.95
N PHE A 207 -1.21 13.59 4.76
CA PHE A 207 0.20 13.23 4.97
C PHE A 207 0.83 12.64 3.72
N PHE A 208 0.11 11.78 2.99
CA PHE A 208 0.57 11.25 1.72
C PHE A 208 0.92 12.39 0.74
N ARG A 209 -0.01 13.34 0.53
CA ARG A 209 0.19 14.49 -0.37
C ARG A 209 1.29 15.41 0.14
N SER A 210 1.37 15.64 1.44
CA SER A 210 2.40 16.49 2.07
C SER A 210 3.81 15.95 1.85
N LEU A 211 3.98 14.63 1.97
CA LEU A 211 5.25 13.96 1.69
C LEU A 211 5.56 13.92 0.19
N GLU A 212 4.55 13.67 -0.66
CA GLU A 212 4.70 13.65 -2.12
C GLU A 212 5.20 14.99 -2.68
N VAL A 213 4.69 16.13 -2.19
CA VAL A 213 5.16 17.46 -2.65
C VAL A 213 6.38 17.99 -1.90
N ASN A 214 6.89 17.22 -0.93
CA ASN A 214 8.01 17.54 -0.04
C ASN A 214 7.89 18.95 0.56
N ILE A 215 6.90 19.14 1.44
CA ILE A 215 6.68 20.40 2.15
C ILE A 215 7.83 20.75 3.10
N ASP A 216 7.87 22.01 3.53
CA ASP A 216 8.85 22.47 4.51
C ASP A 216 8.76 21.68 5.84
N PRO A 217 9.89 21.34 6.47
CA PRO A 217 9.91 20.54 7.70
C PRO A 217 9.10 21.15 8.85
N THR A 218 9.02 22.48 8.91
CA THR A 218 8.21 23.21 9.90
C THR A 218 6.72 22.95 9.73
N ASN A 219 6.26 22.94 8.48
CA ASN A 219 4.85 22.72 8.14
C ASN A 219 4.47 21.26 8.39
N LEU A 220 5.36 20.31 8.03
CA LEU A 220 5.14 18.90 8.34
C LEU A 220 5.09 18.66 9.86
N ASN A 221 6.02 19.23 10.62
CA ASN A 221 6.03 19.10 12.07
C ASN A 221 4.75 19.65 12.71
N MET A 222 4.23 20.78 12.20
CA MET A 222 2.94 21.31 12.66
C MET A 222 1.80 20.32 12.41
N PHE A 223 1.68 19.78 11.18
CA PHE A 223 0.67 18.76 10.88
C PHE A 223 0.81 17.49 11.74
N LEU A 224 2.04 17.01 11.94
CA LEU A 224 2.33 15.85 12.79
C LEU A 224 1.93 16.13 14.24
N GLN A 225 2.29 17.28 14.80
CA GLN A 225 1.89 17.65 16.17
C GLN A 225 0.37 17.74 16.32
N PHE A 226 -0.31 18.28 15.31
CA PHE A 226 -1.75 18.47 15.35
C PHE A 226 -2.54 17.16 15.21
N PHE A 227 -2.17 16.32 14.24
CA PHE A 227 -2.96 15.14 13.89
C PHE A 227 -2.42 13.82 14.43
N SER A 228 -1.13 13.70 14.79
CA SER A 228 -0.59 12.45 15.35
C SER A 228 -1.35 11.91 16.57
N PRO A 229 -1.92 12.74 17.47
CA PRO A 229 -2.75 12.23 18.56
C PRO A 229 -3.99 11.45 18.09
N CYS A 230 -4.52 11.77 16.91
CA CYS A 230 -5.68 11.07 16.34
C CYS A 230 -5.34 9.63 15.90
N TYR A 231 -4.07 9.32 15.61
CA TYR A 231 -3.65 7.97 15.21
C TYR A 231 -3.79 6.93 16.32
N LYS A 232 -4.07 7.36 17.55
CA LYS A 232 -4.55 6.50 18.63
C LYS A 232 -5.81 5.71 18.21
N PHE A 233 -6.68 6.29 17.38
CA PHE A 233 -7.93 5.66 16.94
C PHE A 233 -7.82 4.95 15.59
N HIS A 234 -6.70 5.11 14.89
CA HIS A 234 -6.51 4.56 13.55
C HIS A 234 -6.45 3.03 13.59
N PRO A 235 -7.20 2.31 12.73
CA PRO A 235 -7.26 0.85 12.77
C PRO A 235 -6.01 0.18 12.21
N GLN A 236 -5.30 0.83 11.28
CA GLN A 236 -4.18 0.26 10.54
C GLN A 236 -2.96 1.22 10.38
N PRO A 237 -2.42 1.78 11.48
CA PRO A 237 -1.40 2.83 11.40
C PRO A 237 -0.07 2.32 10.82
N ALA A 238 0.31 1.06 11.07
CA ALA A 238 1.56 0.52 10.55
C ALA A 238 1.49 0.32 9.02
N ASN A 239 0.39 -0.23 8.52
CA ASN A 239 0.14 -0.45 7.09
C ASN A 239 0.02 0.88 6.35
N PHE A 240 -0.60 1.90 6.94
CA PHE A 240 -0.63 3.25 6.35
C PHE A 240 0.78 3.83 6.19
N VAL A 241 1.60 3.78 7.25
CA VAL A 241 2.98 4.28 7.23
C VAL A 241 3.82 3.49 6.23
N TYR A 242 3.74 2.16 6.26
CA TYR A 242 4.42 1.28 5.32
C TYR A 242 4.02 1.60 3.87
N SER A 243 2.72 1.65 3.57
CA SER A 243 2.23 1.88 2.21
C SER A 243 2.64 3.26 1.69
N THR A 244 2.64 4.27 2.56
CA THR A 244 3.05 5.63 2.20
C THR A 244 4.53 5.68 1.84
N LEU A 245 5.40 5.13 2.69
CA LEU A 245 6.85 5.09 2.43
C LEU A 245 7.18 4.19 1.22
N TYR A 246 6.48 3.07 1.07
CA TYR A 246 6.66 2.15 -0.05
C TYR A 246 6.34 2.82 -1.39
N CYS A 247 5.23 3.54 -1.47
CA CYS A 247 4.80 4.26 -2.68
C CYS A 247 5.65 5.51 -2.94
N LEU A 248 6.12 6.19 -1.89
CA LEU A 248 6.92 7.41 -1.98
C LEU A 248 8.40 7.12 -1.73
N ASP A 249 8.99 6.25 -2.56
CA ASP A 249 10.39 5.80 -2.45
C ASP A 249 11.39 6.98 -2.33
N HIS A 250 11.12 8.11 -3.01
CA HIS A 250 11.94 9.33 -2.94
C HIS A 250 11.97 10.01 -1.56
N VAL A 251 11.03 9.67 -0.67
CA VAL A 251 10.96 10.17 0.71
C VAL A 251 11.76 9.28 1.66
N CYS A 252 12.06 8.03 1.26
CA CYS A 252 12.87 7.13 2.08
C CYS A 252 14.21 7.76 2.44
N HIS A 253 14.73 7.40 3.61
CA HIS A 253 16.01 7.87 4.15
C HIS A 253 16.10 9.37 4.47
N THR A 254 14.97 10.07 4.41
CA THR A 254 14.90 11.49 4.79
C THR A 254 14.53 11.67 6.26
N ASN A 255 14.85 12.86 6.80
CA ASN A 255 14.37 13.25 8.12
C ASN A 255 12.84 13.34 8.19
N HIS A 256 12.17 13.64 7.07
CA HIS A 256 10.70 13.64 6.99
C HIS A 256 10.15 12.23 7.22
N ALA A 257 10.70 11.20 6.59
CA ALA A 257 10.30 9.80 6.81
C ALA A 257 10.46 9.42 8.29
N ARG A 258 11.60 9.74 8.91
CA ARG A 258 11.81 9.46 10.34
C ARG A 258 10.79 10.17 11.23
N GLN A 259 10.59 11.47 11.04
CA GLN A 259 9.64 12.25 11.84
C GLN A 259 8.21 11.73 11.69
N PHE A 260 7.80 11.39 10.47
CA PHE A 260 6.51 10.80 10.15
C PHE A 260 6.30 9.47 10.88
N VAL A 261 7.26 8.52 10.76
CA VAL A 261 7.20 7.22 11.43
C VAL A 261 7.12 7.37 12.94
N LEU A 262 8.04 8.14 13.55
CA LEU A 262 8.09 8.28 15.00
C LEU A 262 6.83 8.95 15.55
N SER A 263 6.29 9.96 14.85
CA SER A 263 5.10 10.67 15.31
C SER A 263 3.85 9.81 15.24
N ILE A 264 3.66 9.02 14.18
CA ILE A 264 2.46 8.19 14.01
C ILE A 264 2.53 6.92 14.87
N ILE A 265 3.61 6.14 14.74
CA ILE A 265 3.70 4.83 15.39
C ILE A 265 3.77 4.98 16.91
N SER A 266 4.55 5.94 17.44
CA SER A 266 4.64 6.14 18.89
C SER A 266 3.29 6.54 19.51
N ARG A 267 2.46 7.29 18.78
CA ARG A 267 1.12 7.71 19.26
C ARG A 267 0.10 6.59 19.16
N ALA A 268 0.18 5.77 18.12
CA ALA A 268 -0.62 4.56 18.02
C ALA A 268 -0.33 3.57 19.17
N GLU A 269 0.91 3.56 19.67
CA GLU A 269 1.38 2.63 20.72
C GLU A 269 1.30 3.18 22.16
N GLU A 270 0.99 4.47 22.36
CA GLU A 270 1.09 5.18 23.67
C GLU A 270 0.31 4.53 24.84
N ASN A 271 -0.69 3.68 24.56
CA ASN A 271 -1.51 3.00 25.58
C ASN A 271 -1.25 1.49 25.72
N LYS A 272 -0.34 0.93 24.93
CA LYS A 272 0.14 -0.46 25.09
C LYS A 272 1.23 -0.41 26.17
N GLY A 273 1.02 -1.07 27.31
CA GLY A 273 1.86 -0.91 28.51
C GLY A 273 3.36 -0.83 28.23
N ARG A 274 4.05 0.10 28.92
CA ARG A 274 5.39 0.67 28.63
C ARG A 274 6.54 -0.31 28.32
N ASP A 275 6.42 -1.60 28.60
CA ASP A 275 7.59 -2.48 28.69
C ASP A 275 7.60 -3.70 27.76
N ARG A 276 6.60 -3.93 26.89
CA ARG A 276 6.57 -5.19 26.11
C ARG A 276 6.28 -5.07 24.61
N GLU A 277 5.26 -4.35 24.17
CA GLU A 277 4.78 -4.43 22.79
C GLU A 277 5.15 -3.18 21.97
N GLN A 278 6.31 -3.19 21.31
CA GLN A 278 6.78 -2.11 20.44
C GLN A 278 7.07 -2.63 19.03
N LEU A 279 6.42 -2.04 18.03
CA LEU A 279 6.71 -2.32 16.64
C LEU A 279 8.15 -1.90 16.31
N LEU A 280 8.56 -0.71 16.76
CA LEU A 280 9.87 -0.12 16.46
C LEU A 280 10.95 -0.55 17.46
N THR A 281 12.19 -0.73 16.99
CA THR A 281 13.34 -1.02 17.85
C THR A 281 13.76 0.19 18.70
N SER A 282 14.43 -0.11 19.81
CA SER A 282 15.05 0.93 20.63
C SER A 282 16.22 1.63 19.91
N LEU A 283 16.92 0.93 19.01
CA LEU A 283 18.01 1.49 18.20
C LEU A 283 17.48 2.52 17.21
N PHE A 284 16.32 2.28 16.58
CA PHE A 284 15.69 3.24 15.70
C PHE A 284 15.18 4.47 16.46
N THR A 285 14.44 4.24 17.55
CA THR A 285 13.77 5.33 18.29
C THR A 285 14.75 6.28 18.97
N LYS A 286 15.84 5.77 19.55
CA LYS A 286 16.84 6.59 20.26
C LYS A 286 17.93 7.10 19.33
N ASP A 287 18.54 6.20 18.57
CA ASP A 287 19.80 6.47 17.86
C ASP A 287 19.63 6.57 16.34
N ASN A 288 18.42 6.35 15.80
CA ASN A 288 18.15 6.35 14.35
C ASN A 288 19.04 5.41 13.55
N HIS A 289 19.48 4.30 14.16
CA HIS A 289 20.47 3.40 13.56
C HIS A 289 21.80 4.09 13.18
N GLN A 290 22.16 5.21 13.81
CA GLN A 290 23.43 5.90 13.54
C GLN A 290 24.61 5.27 14.29
N THR A 291 24.35 4.53 15.36
CA THR A 291 25.36 3.92 16.22
C THR A 291 25.87 2.54 15.74
N PRO A 292 25.02 1.59 15.31
CA PRO A 292 25.49 0.30 14.79
C PRO A 292 25.96 0.36 13.33
N GLU A 293 26.79 -0.61 12.92
CA GLU A 293 27.03 -0.83 11.49
C GLU A 293 25.73 -1.29 10.80
N PRO A 294 25.55 -1.02 9.49
CA PRO A 294 24.34 -1.41 8.78
C PRO A 294 23.99 -2.90 8.90
N THR A 295 25.00 -3.76 8.90
CA THR A 295 24.86 -5.21 9.07
C THR A 295 24.30 -5.57 10.44
N ASP A 296 24.79 -4.96 11.52
CA ASP A 296 24.36 -5.30 12.89
C ASP A 296 22.87 -5.00 13.12
N PHE A 297 22.40 -3.82 12.69
CA PHE A 297 20.99 -3.48 12.89
C PHE A 297 20.08 -4.25 11.93
N CYS A 298 20.52 -4.50 10.69
CA CYS A 298 19.79 -5.36 9.77
C CYS A 298 19.67 -6.78 10.32
N GLU A 299 20.72 -7.30 10.96
CA GLU A 299 20.70 -8.62 11.60
C GLU A 299 19.72 -8.66 12.78
N GLN A 300 19.63 -7.59 13.58
CA GLN A 300 18.61 -7.47 14.61
C GLN A 300 17.19 -7.53 14.03
N LEU A 301 16.93 -6.82 12.92
CA LEU A 301 15.61 -6.82 12.27
C LEU A 301 15.26 -8.18 11.66
N VAL A 302 16.22 -8.81 10.97
CA VAL A 302 16.06 -10.18 10.43
C VAL A 302 15.75 -11.16 11.56
N THR A 303 16.49 -11.07 12.68
CA THR A 303 16.27 -11.93 13.86
C THR A 303 14.87 -11.73 14.45
N ARG A 304 14.38 -10.49 14.56
CA ARG A 304 12.99 -10.22 15.01
C ARG A 304 11.95 -10.89 14.10
N VAL A 305 12.15 -10.87 12.77
CA VAL A 305 11.26 -11.55 11.83
C VAL A 305 11.32 -13.06 12.01
N VAL A 306 12.51 -13.65 12.16
CA VAL A 306 12.67 -15.08 12.42
C VAL A 306 11.97 -15.50 13.72
N ASP A 307 12.17 -14.77 14.81
CA ASP A 307 11.55 -15.06 16.11
C ASP A 307 10.03 -14.93 16.08
N ALA A 308 9.50 -14.01 15.28
CA ALA A 308 8.05 -13.84 15.11
C ALA A 308 7.43 -14.90 14.18
N CYS A 309 8.23 -15.60 13.38
CA CYS A 309 7.79 -16.73 12.55
C CYS A 309 7.92 -18.07 13.26
N VAL A 310 8.95 -18.23 14.11
CA VAL A 310 9.33 -19.51 14.73
C VAL A 310 9.18 -19.44 16.24
N TYR A 311 7.93 -19.41 16.71
CA TYR A 311 7.60 -19.50 18.14
C TYR A 311 6.61 -20.63 18.40
N VAL A 312 6.74 -21.30 19.55
CA VAL A 312 5.97 -22.53 19.85
C VAL A 312 4.60 -22.22 20.46
N HIS A 313 4.58 -21.39 21.51
CA HIS A 313 3.35 -21.14 22.29
C HIS A 313 3.12 -19.67 22.62
N THR A 314 4.18 -18.89 22.77
CA THR A 314 4.09 -17.48 23.15
C THR A 314 4.88 -16.65 22.14
N PRO A 315 4.25 -15.66 21.49
CA PRO A 315 4.96 -14.80 20.57
C PRO A 315 6.00 -13.95 21.32
N PRO A 316 7.04 -13.45 20.62
CA PRO A 316 8.03 -12.56 21.21
C PRO A 316 7.39 -11.34 21.90
N PRO A 317 8.06 -10.74 22.91
CA PRO A 317 7.47 -9.67 23.71
C PRO A 317 7.02 -8.47 22.87
N PHE A 318 7.78 -8.15 21.82
CA PHE A 318 7.52 -7.02 20.92
C PHE A 318 6.30 -7.20 20.00
N ILE A 319 5.64 -8.35 20.03
CA ILE A 319 4.45 -8.65 19.24
C ILE A 319 3.20 -8.49 20.12
N VAL A 320 2.18 -7.81 19.58
CA VAL A 320 0.86 -7.72 20.22
C VAL A 320 0.28 -9.12 20.36
N ARG A 321 -0.14 -9.50 21.58
CA ARG A 321 -0.60 -10.88 21.86
C ARG A 321 -1.99 -11.20 21.32
N ASP A 322 -2.92 -10.23 21.33
CA ASP A 322 -4.29 -10.44 20.86
C ASP A 322 -4.43 -10.01 19.38
N TRP A 323 -4.14 -10.93 18.48
CA TRP A 323 -4.08 -10.64 17.03
C TRP A 323 -5.44 -10.39 16.40
N ARG A 324 -6.55 -10.68 17.11
CA ARG A 324 -7.92 -10.40 16.62
C ARG A 324 -8.18 -8.90 16.49
N PHE A 325 -7.45 -8.13 17.30
CA PHE A 325 -7.54 -6.68 17.38
C PHE A 325 -6.21 -6.00 17.00
N ALA A 326 -5.16 -6.77 16.75
CA ALA A 326 -3.97 -6.25 16.13
C ALA A 326 -4.22 -6.06 14.63
N GLU A 327 -3.51 -5.11 14.05
CA GLU A 327 -3.55 -4.83 12.63
C GLU A 327 -3.11 -6.03 11.77
N HIS A 328 -2.15 -6.80 12.28
CA HIS A 328 -1.49 -7.89 11.57
C HIS A 328 -1.20 -9.10 12.47
N SER A 329 -0.95 -10.25 11.85
CA SER A 329 -0.43 -11.44 12.52
C SER A 329 1.00 -11.22 13.03
N PRO A 330 1.52 -12.03 13.97
CA PRO A 330 2.87 -11.88 14.54
C PRO A 330 3.99 -11.69 13.51
N ALA A 331 4.07 -12.58 12.51
CA ALA A 331 5.09 -12.50 11.46
C ALA A 331 4.96 -11.21 10.64
N ALA A 332 3.73 -10.81 10.31
CA ALA A 332 3.46 -9.59 9.54
C ALA A 332 3.77 -8.33 10.36
N GLN A 333 3.48 -8.30 11.67
CA GLN A 333 3.88 -7.20 12.55
C GLN A 333 5.41 -7.01 12.53
N ALA A 334 6.19 -8.09 12.67
CA ALA A 334 7.64 -8.00 12.63
C ALA A 334 8.16 -7.56 11.26
N LEU A 335 7.58 -8.08 10.17
CA LEU A 335 7.96 -7.73 8.80
C LEU A 335 7.71 -6.24 8.51
N TYR A 336 6.49 -5.75 8.74
CA TYR A 336 6.16 -4.35 8.48
C TYR A 336 6.94 -3.41 9.38
N GLY A 337 7.16 -3.77 10.66
CA GLY A 337 8.04 -3.02 11.55
C GLY A 337 9.47 -2.89 11.00
N ALA A 338 10.06 -4.00 10.56
CA ALA A 338 11.38 -3.99 9.94
C ALA A 338 11.43 -3.14 8.67
N CYS A 339 10.46 -3.28 7.75
CA CYS A 339 10.42 -2.49 6.52
C CYS A 339 10.24 -0.99 6.78
N ILE A 340 9.37 -0.60 7.72
CA ILE A 340 9.18 0.80 8.12
C ILE A 340 10.48 1.40 8.66
N GLU A 341 11.16 0.67 9.55
CA GLU A 341 12.45 1.11 10.11
C GLU A 341 13.52 1.26 9.02
N LEU A 342 13.63 0.30 8.10
CA LEU A 342 14.61 0.33 7.01
C LEU A 342 14.38 1.53 6.07
N MET A 343 13.12 1.78 5.68
CA MET A 343 12.74 2.91 4.81
C MET A 343 12.94 4.27 5.49
N ALA A 344 12.76 4.36 6.81
CA ALA A 344 12.94 5.60 7.56
C ALA A 344 14.35 5.80 8.12
N SER A 345 15.22 4.79 8.02
CA SER A 345 16.62 4.85 8.46
C SER A 345 17.45 5.78 7.56
N PRO A 346 18.50 6.44 8.08
CA PRO A 346 19.32 7.38 7.31
C PRO A 346 20.24 6.72 6.28
N HIS A 347 20.33 5.38 6.29
CA HIS A 347 21.21 4.61 5.42
C HIS A 347 20.55 4.41 4.07
N ASN A 348 21.25 4.71 2.98
CA ASN A 348 20.67 4.55 1.65
C ASN A 348 20.23 3.11 1.36
N SER A 349 19.33 2.96 0.38
CA SER A 349 18.78 1.67 -0.03
C SER A 349 19.85 0.69 -0.47
N ALA A 350 20.91 1.16 -1.15
CA ALA A 350 22.02 0.32 -1.61
C ALA A 350 22.85 -0.31 -0.49
N VAL A 351 23.16 0.44 0.57
CA VAL A 351 23.93 -0.02 1.73
C VAL A 351 23.09 -1.02 2.51
N THR A 352 21.83 -0.67 2.78
CA THR A 352 20.90 -1.51 3.52
C THR A 352 20.60 -2.83 2.78
N ALA A 353 20.34 -2.77 1.47
CA ALA A 353 20.11 -3.97 0.66
C ALA A 353 21.35 -4.88 0.62
N ARG A 354 22.55 -4.31 0.49
CA ARG A 354 23.80 -5.10 0.55
C ARG A 354 24.01 -5.76 1.90
N ALA A 355 23.72 -5.07 3.00
CA ALA A 355 23.78 -5.65 4.34
C ALA A 355 22.80 -6.83 4.50
N LEU A 356 21.56 -6.70 4.01
CA LEU A 356 20.58 -7.79 4.01
C LEU A 356 21.03 -8.98 3.15
N ILE A 357 21.60 -8.72 1.97
CA ILE A 357 22.16 -9.77 1.10
C ILE A 357 23.33 -10.47 1.78
N GLU A 358 24.21 -9.70 2.43
CA GLU A 358 25.33 -10.23 3.16
C GLU A 358 24.86 -11.14 4.29
N ILE A 359 23.91 -10.70 5.12
CA ILE A 359 23.32 -11.53 6.21
C ILE A 359 22.69 -12.81 5.65
N ALA A 360 22.00 -12.73 4.51
CA ALA A 360 21.35 -13.88 3.88
C ALA A 360 22.36 -14.92 3.35
N LEU A 361 23.55 -14.47 2.93
CA LEU A 361 24.63 -15.32 2.41
C LEU A 361 25.68 -15.69 3.46
N GLN A 362 25.74 -14.95 4.56
CA GLN A 362 26.70 -15.15 5.65
C GLN A 362 26.36 -16.40 6.46
N ARG A 363 27.39 -16.87 7.17
CA ARG A 363 27.28 -18.00 8.08
C ARG A 363 26.46 -17.57 9.29
N SER A 364 25.17 -17.93 9.33
CA SER A 364 24.33 -17.65 10.49
C SER A 364 24.95 -18.26 11.76
N HIS A 365 25.29 -17.41 12.72
CA HIS A 365 25.79 -17.82 14.03
C HIS A 365 24.70 -18.48 14.89
N ASN A 366 23.43 -18.28 14.53
CA ASN A 366 22.24 -18.74 15.25
C ASN A 366 21.77 -20.16 14.86
N GLY A 367 22.50 -20.85 13.98
CA GLY A 367 22.19 -22.23 13.58
C GLY A 367 20.90 -22.42 12.78
N LYS A 368 20.30 -21.32 12.29
CA LYS A 368 19.03 -21.30 11.53
C LYS A 368 19.21 -20.61 10.16
N PRO A 369 20.02 -21.18 9.25
CA PRO A 369 20.41 -20.49 8.04
C PRO A 369 19.26 -20.34 7.02
N TYR A 370 18.31 -21.28 6.97
CA TYR A 370 17.16 -21.18 6.07
C TYR A 370 16.16 -20.13 6.51
N GLU A 371 15.93 -20.02 7.81
CA GLU A 371 15.04 -19.03 8.40
C GLU A 371 15.59 -17.62 8.19
N VAL A 372 16.90 -17.43 8.36
CA VAL A 372 17.58 -16.16 8.07
C VAL A 372 17.50 -15.82 6.58
N LEU A 373 17.78 -16.79 5.71
CA LEU A 373 17.67 -16.61 4.25
C LEU A 373 16.25 -16.18 3.84
N ASN A 374 15.24 -16.88 4.34
CA ASN A 374 13.83 -16.58 4.05
C ASN A 374 13.42 -15.23 4.64
N ALA A 375 13.81 -14.90 5.87
CA ALA A 375 13.46 -13.63 6.50
C ALA A 375 14.11 -12.43 5.79
N ALA A 376 15.39 -12.51 5.44
CA ALA A 376 16.09 -11.45 4.73
C ALA A 376 15.52 -11.23 3.32
N THR A 377 15.22 -12.31 2.59
CA THR A 377 14.59 -12.21 1.26
C THR A 377 13.15 -11.72 1.34
N LEU A 378 12.37 -12.13 2.35
CA LEU A 378 11.03 -11.62 2.59
C LEU A 378 11.04 -10.10 2.84
N ILE A 379 11.97 -9.61 3.67
CA ILE A 379 12.18 -8.17 3.88
C ILE A 379 12.53 -7.47 2.57
N LEU A 380 13.50 -8.00 1.80
CA LEU A 380 13.90 -7.42 0.51
C LEU A 380 12.72 -7.32 -0.47
N THR A 381 11.85 -8.33 -0.54
CA THR A 381 10.65 -8.29 -1.40
C THR A 381 9.57 -7.32 -0.91
N ALA A 382 9.58 -6.94 0.37
CA ALA A 382 8.66 -6.00 0.97
C ALA A 382 9.17 -4.54 0.95
N LEU A 383 10.39 -4.31 0.45
CA LEU A 383 10.95 -2.96 0.32
C LEU A 383 10.72 -2.37 -1.08
N PRO A 384 10.80 -1.04 -1.26
CA PRO A 384 10.67 -0.39 -2.56
C PRO A 384 11.66 -0.90 -3.62
N HIS A 385 11.35 -0.61 -4.89
CA HIS A 385 12.19 -0.99 -6.03
C HIS A 385 13.65 -0.49 -5.89
N SER A 386 13.90 0.66 -5.27
CA SER A 386 15.27 1.14 -5.03
C SER A 386 16.16 0.16 -4.26
N PHE A 387 15.59 -0.64 -3.35
CA PHE A 387 16.29 -1.70 -2.63
C PHE A 387 16.40 -2.97 -3.48
N GLN A 388 15.32 -3.36 -4.15
CA GLN A 388 15.24 -4.57 -4.97
C GLN A 388 16.20 -4.53 -6.17
N ALA A 389 16.34 -3.36 -6.81
CA ALA A 389 17.23 -3.16 -7.95
C ALA A 389 18.69 -3.52 -7.62
N VAL A 390 19.13 -3.32 -6.36
CA VAL A 390 20.48 -3.67 -5.90
C VAL A 390 20.68 -5.18 -5.94
N LEU A 391 19.68 -5.95 -5.49
CA LEU A 391 19.72 -7.41 -5.53
C LEU A 391 19.71 -7.93 -6.98
N LEU A 392 18.85 -7.38 -7.83
CA LEU A 392 18.76 -7.78 -9.24
C LEU A 392 20.09 -7.51 -9.99
N GLU A 393 20.75 -6.39 -9.70
CA GLU A 393 22.08 -6.09 -10.24
C GLU A 393 23.13 -7.11 -9.75
N GLN A 394 23.08 -7.53 -8.48
CA GLN A 394 23.97 -8.58 -7.99
C GLN A 394 23.71 -9.94 -8.68
N PHE A 395 22.46 -10.31 -8.91
CA PHE A 395 22.14 -11.53 -9.68
C PHE A 395 22.69 -11.45 -11.10
N TYR A 396 22.55 -10.30 -11.76
CA TYR A 396 23.14 -10.07 -13.08
C TYR A 396 24.67 -10.24 -13.05
N MET A 397 25.36 -9.65 -12.07
CA MET A 397 26.82 -9.80 -11.88
C MET A 397 27.24 -11.26 -11.67
N VAL A 398 26.48 -12.04 -10.89
CA VAL A 398 26.74 -13.47 -10.66
C VAL A 398 26.58 -14.26 -11.96
N ILE A 399 25.53 -14.00 -12.74
CA ILE A 399 25.29 -14.66 -14.03
C ILE A 399 26.39 -14.33 -15.05
N CYS A 400 26.91 -13.10 -15.02
CA CYS A 400 28.00 -12.66 -15.88
C CYS A 400 29.40 -13.06 -15.39
N SER A 401 29.52 -13.65 -14.21
CA SER A 401 30.82 -13.99 -13.61
C SER A 401 31.60 -15.01 -14.44
N GLU A 402 32.93 -14.86 -14.49
CA GLU A 402 33.80 -15.83 -15.15
C GLU A 402 33.81 -17.20 -14.46
N GLU A 403 33.51 -17.23 -13.15
CA GLU A 403 33.35 -18.46 -12.38
C GLU A 403 32.22 -19.32 -12.95
N LEU A 404 31.03 -18.73 -13.16
CA LEU A 404 29.89 -19.46 -13.72
C LEU A 404 30.08 -19.81 -15.20
N LYS A 405 30.71 -18.93 -15.99
CA LYS A 405 30.94 -19.19 -17.43
C LYS A 405 31.89 -20.35 -17.68
N ARG A 406 32.90 -20.54 -16.82
CA ARG A 406 33.94 -21.56 -17.00
C ARG A 406 33.71 -22.81 -16.16
N SER A 407 32.72 -22.81 -15.27
CA SER A 407 32.44 -23.95 -14.42
C SER A 407 31.71 -25.08 -15.14
N ASP A 408 31.85 -26.29 -14.61
CA ASP A 408 31.02 -27.43 -14.98
C ASP A 408 29.71 -27.39 -14.17
N PRO A 409 28.52 -27.46 -14.80
CA PRO A 409 27.22 -27.50 -14.13
C PRO A 409 27.14 -28.51 -12.98
N ALA A 410 27.83 -29.66 -13.10
CA ALA A 410 27.87 -30.64 -12.02
C ALA A 410 28.48 -30.13 -10.72
N LYS A 411 29.45 -29.22 -10.79
CA LYS A 411 30.12 -28.65 -9.63
C LYS A 411 29.46 -27.38 -9.11
N THR A 412 28.75 -26.64 -9.96
CA THR A 412 28.21 -25.33 -9.61
C THR A 412 26.71 -25.28 -9.47
N CYS A 413 25.99 -26.21 -10.10
CA CYS A 413 24.55 -26.15 -10.23
C CYS A 413 23.83 -27.39 -9.70
N PHE A 414 24.49 -28.47 -9.28
CA PHE A 414 23.79 -29.70 -8.86
C PHE A 414 23.97 -30.09 -7.39
N ASP A 415 24.83 -29.42 -6.60
CA ASP A 415 24.93 -29.74 -5.18
C ASP A 415 23.63 -29.38 -4.44
N LEU A 416 23.39 -30.11 -3.34
CA LEU A 416 22.26 -29.89 -2.46
C LEU A 416 22.41 -28.58 -1.69
N TYR A 417 21.29 -27.87 -1.51
CA TYR A 417 21.28 -26.66 -0.70
C TYR A 417 21.68 -26.91 0.75
N SER A 418 21.36 -28.06 1.32
CA SER A 418 21.76 -28.44 2.68
C SER A 418 23.28 -28.39 2.85
N ASP A 419 24.02 -28.89 1.87
CA ASP A 419 25.45 -29.06 2.01
C ASP A 419 26.18 -27.72 1.88
N GLN A 420 25.61 -26.79 1.12
CA GLN A 420 26.21 -25.47 0.92
C GLN A 420 25.74 -24.45 1.97
N ILE A 421 24.45 -24.42 2.29
CA ILE A 421 23.84 -23.42 3.19
C ILE A 421 23.95 -23.83 4.65
N PHE A 422 23.73 -25.12 4.98
CA PHE A 422 23.75 -25.62 6.35
C PHE A 422 25.15 -26.09 6.78
N LEU A 423 25.90 -26.76 5.90
CA LEU A 423 27.27 -27.25 6.21
C LEU A 423 28.39 -26.27 5.79
N TYR A 424 28.02 -25.07 5.35
CA TYR A 424 28.97 -24.01 4.99
C TYR A 424 29.96 -24.41 3.88
N GLY A 425 29.45 -24.99 2.81
CA GLY A 425 30.27 -25.37 1.67
C GLY A 425 30.89 -24.17 0.93
N GLU A 426 31.92 -24.44 0.12
CA GLU A 426 32.73 -23.42 -0.55
C GLU A 426 32.04 -22.83 -1.79
N ASN A 427 30.94 -23.44 -2.27
CA ASN A 427 30.30 -23.06 -3.51
C ASN A 427 29.36 -21.87 -3.33
N ARG A 428 29.90 -20.67 -3.56
CA ARG A 428 29.15 -19.41 -3.44
C ARG A 428 28.00 -19.31 -4.45
N LEU A 429 28.11 -19.91 -5.63
CA LEU A 429 27.09 -19.84 -6.67
C LEU A 429 25.78 -20.51 -6.22
N ILE A 430 25.85 -21.60 -5.46
CA ILE A 430 24.65 -22.27 -4.93
C ILE A 430 23.97 -21.42 -3.85
N SER A 431 24.74 -20.70 -3.04
CA SER A 431 24.19 -19.77 -2.05
C SER A 431 23.43 -18.62 -2.72
N TRP A 432 23.98 -18.07 -3.80
CA TRP A 432 23.28 -17.08 -4.63
C TRP A 432 22.05 -17.64 -5.32
N LEU A 433 22.10 -18.89 -5.79
CA LEU A 433 20.96 -19.54 -6.40
C LEU A 433 19.82 -19.74 -5.40
N ALA A 434 20.15 -20.15 -4.18
CA ALA A 434 19.18 -20.28 -3.09
C ALA A 434 18.56 -18.93 -2.72
N LEU A 435 19.37 -17.87 -2.64
CA LEU A 435 18.88 -16.51 -2.43
C LEU A 435 17.91 -16.06 -3.52
N ALA A 436 18.24 -16.33 -4.79
CA ALA A 436 17.40 -15.98 -5.93
C ALA A 436 16.07 -16.73 -5.88
N GLN A 437 16.09 -18.04 -5.59
CA GLN A 437 14.87 -18.83 -5.42
C GLN A 437 14.02 -18.35 -4.25
N ALA A 438 14.61 -18.06 -3.09
CA ALA A 438 13.89 -17.56 -1.92
C ALA A 438 13.26 -16.18 -2.22
N TYR A 439 14.00 -15.28 -2.86
CA TYR A 439 13.50 -13.98 -3.29
C TYR A 439 12.25 -14.11 -4.18
N TRP A 440 12.32 -14.89 -5.26
CA TRP A 440 11.16 -15.06 -6.14
C TRP A 440 10.03 -15.88 -5.55
N GLN A 441 10.31 -16.73 -4.56
CA GLN A 441 9.29 -17.42 -3.79
C GLN A 441 8.51 -16.47 -2.88
N HIS A 442 9.14 -15.38 -2.43
CA HIS A 442 8.47 -14.34 -1.65
C HIS A 442 7.85 -13.24 -2.52
N SER A 443 8.31 -13.03 -3.76
CA SER A 443 7.67 -12.11 -4.71
C SER A 443 6.17 -12.44 -4.86
N GLY A 444 5.30 -11.52 -4.45
CA GLY A 444 3.84 -11.69 -4.50
C GLY A 444 3.15 -12.19 -3.24
N VAL A 445 3.89 -12.51 -2.19
CA VAL A 445 3.31 -12.80 -0.86
C VAL A 445 2.95 -11.50 -0.14
N VAL A 446 3.67 -10.41 -0.44
CA VAL A 446 3.52 -9.12 0.22
C VAL A 446 2.72 -8.17 -0.68
N GLY A 447 1.50 -7.84 -0.26
CA GLY A 447 0.70 -6.75 -0.83
C GLY A 447 -0.43 -7.12 -1.81
N SER A 448 -1.18 -6.11 -2.23
CA SER A 448 -2.33 -6.21 -3.13
C SER A 448 -1.97 -6.81 -4.51
N PHE A 449 -2.96 -7.40 -5.19
CA PHE A 449 -2.84 -8.01 -6.52
C PHE A 449 -2.00 -7.20 -7.54
N ALA A 450 -2.12 -5.87 -7.53
CA ALA A 450 -1.37 -4.98 -8.43
C ALA A 450 0.16 -5.01 -8.19
N LEU A 451 0.61 -5.09 -6.93
CA LEU A 451 2.04 -5.15 -6.59
C LEU A 451 2.66 -6.47 -7.04
N PHE A 452 1.91 -7.55 -6.88
CA PHE A 452 2.33 -8.86 -7.39
C PHE A 452 2.47 -8.87 -8.91
N GLN A 453 1.53 -8.26 -9.63
CA GLN A 453 1.60 -8.14 -11.08
C GLN A 453 2.82 -7.29 -11.52
N GLY A 454 3.12 -6.21 -10.79
CA GLY A 454 4.30 -5.38 -11.01
C GLY A 454 5.60 -6.18 -10.89
N MET A 455 5.82 -6.87 -9.77
CA MET A 455 7.03 -7.68 -9.53
C MET A 455 7.23 -8.79 -10.57
N ILE A 456 6.14 -9.41 -11.01
CA ILE A 456 6.21 -10.44 -12.05
C ILE A 456 6.66 -9.81 -13.37
N THR A 457 6.04 -8.69 -13.74
CA THR A 457 6.36 -7.99 -14.99
C THR A 457 7.83 -7.56 -14.99
N GLU A 458 8.32 -7.07 -13.85
CA GLU A 458 9.73 -6.71 -13.66
C GLU A 458 10.67 -7.91 -13.81
N LEU A 459 10.33 -9.08 -13.25
CA LEU A 459 11.10 -10.30 -13.46
C LEU A 459 11.17 -10.69 -14.94
N PHE A 460 10.04 -10.64 -15.64
CA PHE A 460 9.99 -10.91 -17.08
C PHE A 460 10.87 -9.95 -17.86
N GLU A 461 10.77 -8.66 -17.55
CA GLU A 461 11.58 -7.64 -18.18
C GLU A 461 13.06 -7.84 -17.88
N PHE A 462 13.43 -8.15 -16.63
CA PHE A 462 14.79 -8.47 -16.23
C PHE A 462 15.35 -9.68 -16.99
N LEU A 463 14.61 -10.80 -17.03
CA LEU A 463 15.05 -12.00 -17.74
C LEU A 463 15.19 -11.78 -19.25
N ARG A 464 14.24 -11.08 -19.86
CA ARG A 464 14.23 -10.85 -21.31
C ARG A 464 15.22 -9.78 -21.77
N THR A 465 15.35 -8.69 -21.02
CA THR A 465 16.15 -7.52 -21.46
C THR A 465 17.57 -7.54 -20.94
N LYS A 466 17.82 -8.09 -19.74
CA LYS A 466 19.14 -8.12 -19.10
C LYS A 466 19.80 -9.48 -19.19
N ILE A 467 19.07 -10.57 -18.91
CA ILE A 467 19.66 -11.91 -18.83
C ILE A 467 19.78 -12.58 -20.20
N GLU A 468 18.69 -12.69 -20.97
CA GLU A 468 18.68 -13.32 -22.31
C GLU A 468 19.89 -12.92 -23.20
N PRO A 469 20.29 -11.64 -23.32
CA PRO A 469 21.40 -11.24 -24.19
C PRO A 469 22.80 -11.60 -23.67
N VAL A 470 22.97 -12.05 -22.42
CA VAL A 470 24.29 -12.37 -21.84
C VAL A 470 24.54 -13.86 -21.61
N VAL A 471 23.55 -14.71 -21.89
CA VAL A 471 23.66 -16.16 -21.75
C VAL A 471 24.37 -16.73 -22.98
N GLU A 472 25.55 -17.30 -22.76
CA GLU A 472 26.42 -17.81 -23.84
C GLU A 472 26.89 -19.24 -23.61
N THR A 473 26.88 -19.69 -22.35
CA THR A 473 27.42 -20.99 -21.94
C THR A 473 26.33 -21.91 -21.39
N GLU A 474 26.59 -23.21 -21.45
CA GLU A 474 25.71 -24.25 -20.89
C GLU A 474 25.46 -24.07 -19.39
N SER A 475 26.49 -23.68 -18.64
CA SER A 475 26.43 -23.46 -17.19
C SER A 475 25.50 -22.33 -16.80
N GLN A 476 25.56 -21.21 -17.52
CA GLN A 476 24.63 -20.09 -17.32
C GLN A 476 23.19 -20.51 -17.61
N LEU A 477 22.96 -21.27 -18.69
CA LEU A 477 21.63 -21.74 -19.08
C LEU A 477 21.00 -22.61 -17.98
N ILE A 478 21.74 -23.62 -17.50
CA ILE A 478 21.26 -24.52 -16.44
C ILE A 478 21.02 -23.74 -15.14
N TYR A 479 21.91 -22.81 -14.79
CA TYR A 479 21.75 -21.97 -13.61
C TYR A 479 20.45 -21.15 -13.65
N ILE A 480 20.13 -20.55 -14.80
CA ILE A 480 18.89 -19.78 -15.01
C ILE A 480 17.66 -20.70 -15.06
N PHE A 481 17.77 -21.92 -15.58
CA PHE A 481 16.66 -22.87 -15.53
C PHE A 481 16.33 -23.28 -14.10
N ARG A 482 17.33 -23.48 -13.23
CA ARG A 482 17.10 -23.72 -11.80
C ARG A 482 16.37 -22.56 -11.13
N ILE A 483 16.57 -21.34 -11.61
CA ILE A 483 15.86 -20.14 -11.16
C ILE A 483 14.40 -20.14 -11.64
N ILE A 484 14.18 -20.37 -12.94
CA ILE A 484 12.88 -20.20 -13.61
C ILE A 484 11.89 -21.31 -13.24
N LEU A 485 12.35 -22.56 -13.13
CA LEU A 485 11.46 -23.72 -13.03
C LEU A 485 10.56 -23.74 -11.77
N PRO A 486 11.08 -23.51 -10.55
CA PRO A 486 10.22 -23.42 -9.36
C PRO A 486 9.17 -22.31 -9.47
N PHE A 487 9.54 -21.22 -10.14
CA PHE A 487 8.65 -20.08 -10.34
C PHE A 487 7.56 -20.35 -11.39
N LEU A 488 7.86 -21.12 -12.44
CA LEU A 488 6.88 -21.58 -13.43
C LEU A 488 5.74 -22.38 -12.77
N GLN A 489 6.09 -23.33 -11.89
CA GLN A 489 5.09 -24.09 -11.13
C GLN A 489 4.19 -23.16 -10.33
N ARG A 490 4.79 -22.20 -9.63
CA ARG A 490 4.02 -21.22 -8.85
C ARG A 490 3.09 -20.39 -9.73
N LEU A 491 3.54 -19.89 -10.88
CA LEU A 491 2.69 -19.15 -11.81
C LEU A 491 1.53 -19.99 -12.35
N HIS A 492 1.77 -21.27 -12.62
CA HIS A 492 0.75 -22.21 -13.08
C HIS A 492 -0.35 -22.41 -12.03
N ASP A 493 0.03 -22.56 -10.76
CA ASP A 493 -0.92 -22.75 -9.65
C ASP A 493 -1.87 -21.55 -9.47
N PHE A 494 -1.47 -20.35 -9.89
CA PHE A 494 -2.31 -19.14 -9.85
C PHE A 494 -3.37 -19.06 -10.97
N LYS A 495 -3.46 -20.04 -11.89
CA LYS A 495 -4.50 -20.27 -12.93
C LYS A 495 -4.82 -19.13 -13.93
N GLU A 496 -4.58 -17.86 -13.63
CA GLU A 496 -4.96 -16.70 -14.46
C GLU A 496 -3.80 -16.15 -15.33
N ARG A 497 -2.72 -16.93 -15.52
CA ARG A 497 -1.43 -16.40 -16.01
C ARG A 497 -0.77 -17.19 -17.13
N ALA A 498 -1.56 -17.82 -17.98
CA ALA A 498 -1.07 -18.62 -19.10
C ALA A 498 -0.12 -17.84 -20.04
N LYS A 499 -0.39 -16.55 -20.30
CA LYS A 499 0.46 -15.71 -21.15
C LYS A 499 1.87 -15.50 -20.59
N ASN A 500 1.97 -15.21 -19.30
CA ASN A 500 3.26 -15.01 -18.64
C ASN A 500 4.09 -16.31 -18.67
N ILE A 501 3.45 -17.45 -18.41
CA ILE A 501 4.08 -18.77 -18.48
C ILE A 501 4.59 -19.05 -19.91
N GLN A 502 3.77 -18.77 -20.92
CA GLN A 502 4.14 -18.90 -22.33
C GLN A 502 5.36 -18.03 -22.67
N ASP A 503 5.33 -16.75 -22.30
CA ASP A 503 6.41 -15.80 -22.57
C ASP A 503 7.72 -16.25 -21.89
N LEU A 504 7.66 -16.82 -20.69
CA LEU A 504 8.85 -17.32 -19.98
C LEU A 504 9.50 -18.49 -20.70
N VAL A 505 8.68 -19.47 -21.13
CA VAL A 505 9.17 -20.64 -21.86
C VAL A 505 9.70 -20.25 -23.23
N VAL A 506 9.09 -19.27 -23.90
CA VAL A 506 9.64 -18.67 -25.13
C VAL A 506 11.03 -18.09 -24.87
N THR A 507 11.23 -17.33 -23.79
CA THR A 507 12.56 -16.82 -23.42
C THR A 507 13.55 -17.97 -23.15
N MET A 508 13.13 -19.07 -22.53
CA MET A 508 13.99 -20.25 -22.35
C MET A 508 14.46 -20.84 -23.69
N TYR A 509 13.58 -20.95 -24.70
CA TYR A 509 13.97 -21.40 -26.05
C TYR A 509 14.97 -20.46 -26.71
N LYS A 510 14.78 -19.14 -26.57
CA LYS A 510 15.70 -18.12 -27.12
C LYS A 510 17.09 -18.22 -26.49
N MET A 511 17.17 -18.40 -25.17
CA MET A 511 18.43 -18.61 -24.47
C MET A 511 19.12 -19.89 -24.94
N LEU A 512 18.38 -21.02 -25.06
CA LEU A 512 18.92 -22.27 -25.58
C LEU A 512 19.51 -22.09 -26.99
N ARG A 513 18.73 -21.49 -27.90
CA ARG A 513 19.16 -21.23 -29.28
C ARG A 513 20.48 -20.45 -29.32
N ARG A 514 20.60 -19.43 -28.48
CA ARG A 514 21.83 -18.62 -28.38
C ARG A 514 23.02 -19.46 -27.90
N VAL A 515 22.85 -20.24 -26.84
CA VAL A 515 23.91 -21.08 -26.27
C VAL A 515 24.40 -22.11 -27.27
N VAL A 516 23.50 -22.81 -27.98
CA VAL A 516 23.89 -23.80 -29.00
C VAL A 516 24.65 -23.13 -30.16
N THR A 517 24.20 -21.95 -30.59
CA THR A 517 24.86 -21.19 -31.66
C THR A 517 26.29 -20.79 -31.30
N ILE A 518 26.55 -20.47 -30.03
CA ILE A 518 27.85 -20.01 -29.54
C ILE A 518 28.77 -21.17 -29.13
N SER A 519 28.24 -22.15 -28.41
CA SER A 519 29.02 -23.23 -27.77
C SER A 519 29.47 -24.33 -28.74
N GLY A 520 28.89 -24.40 -29.94
CA GLY A 520 29.28 -25.39 -30.96
C GLY A 520 28.58 -26.75 -30.81
N PRO A 521 29.16 -27.84 -31.36
CA PRO A 521 28.39 -29.02 -31.80
C PRO A 521 27.92 -29.99 -30.70
N SER A 522 28.32 -29.83 -29.43
CA SER A 522 27.84 -30.71 -28.36
C SER A 522 27.80 -30.01 -27.01
N LEU A 523 26.63 -30.04 -26.36
CA LEU A 523 26.49 -29.69 -24.95
C LEU A 523 26.68 -30.96 -24.10
N LYS A 524 27.12 -30.82 -22.84
CA LYS A 524 27.41 -31.97 -21.97
C LYS A 524 26.16 -32.57 -21.34
N TYR A 525 25.14 -31.76 -21.09
CA TYR A 525 23.90 -32.08 -20.39
C TYR A 525 22.67 -31.89 -21.29
N GLU A 526 22.80 -32.26 -22.57
CA GLU A 526 21.73 -32.19 -23.57
C GLU A 526 20.45 -32.88 -23.08
N ASP A 527 20.56 -34.08 -22.52
CA ASP A 527 19.42 -34.85 -22.01
C ASP A 527 18.67 -34.09 -20.89
N THR A 528 19.41 -33.54 -19.93
CA THR A 528 18.82 -32.76 -18.82
C THR A 528 18.11 -31.51 -19.33
N ILE A 529 18.70 -30.81 -20.30
CA ILE A 529 18.08 -29.66 -20.95
C ILE A 529 16.81 -30.09 -21.69
N CYS A 530 16.85 -31.22 -22.40
CA CYS A 530 15.70 -31.73 -23.13
C CYS A 530 14.55 -32.13 -22.21
N ASP A 531 14.84 -32.80 -21.08
CA ASP A 531 13.87 -33.18 -20.06
C ASP A 531 13.14 -31.95 -19.49
N VAL A 532 13.86 -30.84 -19.28
CA VAL A 532 13.27 -29.57 -18.83
C VAL A 532 12.25 -29.02 -19.82
N PHE A 533 12.52 -29.09 -21.13
CA PHE A 533 11.57 -28.64 -22.15
C PHE A 533 10.38 -29.59 -22.29
N TYR A 534 10.58 -30.89 -22.14
CA TYR A 534 9.47 -31.86 -22.08
C TYR A 534 8.58 -31.62 -20.86
N HIS A 535 9.17 -31.45 -19.68
CA HIS A 535 8.45 -31.12 -18.47
C HIS A 535 7.64 -29.84 -18.65
N SER A 536 8.27 -28.80 -19.23
CA SER A 536 7.61 -27.52 -19.48
C SER A 536 6.42 -27.65 -20.45
N LYS A 537 6.57 -28.44 -21.52
CA LYS A 537 5.49 -28.75 -22.47
C LYS A 537 4.31 -29.41 -21.76
N TYR A 538 4.54 -30.52 -21.05
CA TYR A 538 3.46 -31.33 -20.51
C TYR A 538 2.79 -30.72 -19.27
N MET A 539 3.54 -29.97 -18.46
CA MET A 539 3.01 -29.41 -17.22
C MET A 539 2.45 -28.00 -17.37
N PHE A 540 3.01 -27.17 -18.26
CA PHE A 540 2.73 -25.72 -18.24
C PHE A 540 2.14 -25.16 -19.53
N VAL A 541 2.78 -25.39 -20.69
CA VAL A 541 2.46 -24.65 -21.91
C VAL A 541 1.73 -25.46 -22.99
N GLY A 542 1.72 -26.79 -22.91
CA GLY A 542 1.12 -27.65 -23.92
C GLY A 542 1.62 -27.29 -25.33
N HIS A 543 0.69 -26.86 -26.19
CA HIS A 543 0.97 -26.45 -27.58
C HIS A 543 1.15 -24.94 -27.77
N LEU A 544 1.06 -24.12 -26.72
CA LEU A 544 1.07 -22.65 -26.83
C LEU A 544 2.39 -22.07 -27.35
N VAL A 545 3.50 -22.79 -27.19
CA VAL A 545 4.84 -22.37 -27.62
C VAL A 545 5.35 -23.16 -28.83
N LYS A 546 4.45 -23.86 -29.54
CA LYS A 546 4.81 -24.74 -30.66
C LYS A 546 5.60 -24.00 -31.75
N GLU A 547 5.17 -22.81 -32.14
CA GLU A 547 5.83 -22.02 -33.19
C GLU A 547 7.29 -21.68 -32.82
N GLU A 548 7.54 -21.17 -31.62
CA GLU A 548 8.91 -20.85 -31.18
C GLU A 548 9.78 -22.10 -31.07
N ALA A 549 9.20 -23.21 -30.63
CA ALA A 549 9.89 -24.47 -30.54
C ALA A 549 10.25 -24.98 -31.97
N GLU A 550 9.36 -24.84 -32.96
CA GLU A 550 9.59 -25.24 -34.37
C GLU A 550 10.67 -24.37 -35.03
N LEU A 551 10.75 -23.09 -34.65
CA LEU A 551 11.84 -22.20 -35.06
C LEU A 551 13.18 -22.58 -34.42
N THR A 552 13.16 -23.15 -33.23
CA THR A 552 14.37 -23.46 -32.46
C THR A 552 14.97 -24.82 -32.85
N LEU A 553 14.15 -25.84 -33.12
CA LEU A 553 14.60 -27.21 -33.40
C LEU A 553 15.69 -27.32 -34.48
N PRO A 554 15.58 -26.69 -35.67
CA PRO A 554 16.57 -26.85 -36.74
C PRO A 554 17.95 -26.32 -36.38
N LEU A 555 18.04 -25.48 -35.34
CA LEU A 555 19.27 -24.84 -34.87
C LEU A 555 19.95 -25.62 -33.75
N LEU A 556 19.30 -26.67 -33.21
CA LEU A 556 19.85 -27.51 -32.14
C LEU A 556 20.86 -28.54 -32.69
N THR A 557 21.62 -29.17 -31.80
CA THR A 557 22.52 -30.29 -32.16
C THR A 557 21.72 -31.48 -32.68
N ALA A 558 22.32 -32.33 -33.51
CA ALA A 558 21.63 -33.50 -34.09
C ALA A 558 21.06 -34.45 -33.02
N SER A 559 21.76 -34.58 -31.90
CA SER A 559 21.33 -35.34 -30.72
C SER A 559 20.07 -34.73 -30.10
N MET A 560 20.08 -33.44 -29.75
CA MET A 560 18.91 -32.74 -29.23
C MET A 560 17.73 -32.73 -30.20
N GLN A 561 17.97 -32.65 -31.51
CA GLN A 561 16.92 -32.73 -32.52
C GLN A 561 16.20 -34.08 -32.48
N ASP A 562 16.96 -35.19 -32.34
CA ASP A 562 16.38 -36.51 -32.27
C ASP A 562 15.60 -36.72 -30.96
N THR A 563 16.11 -36.18 -29.84
CA THR A 563 15.45 -36.25 -28.54
C THR A 563 14.18 -35.42 -28.51
N LEU A 564 14.20 -34.17 -29.00
CA LEU A 564 13.08 -33.22 -28.91
C LEU A 564 12.05 -33.36 -30.04
N LYS A 565 12.23 -34.26 -31.01
CA LYS A 565 11.29 -34.43 -32.14
C LYS A 565 9.83 -34.66 -31.73
N PHE A 566 9.57 -35.20 -30.53
CA PHE A 566 8.21 -35.43 -30.02
C PHE A 566 7.58 -34.22 -29.32
N LEU A 567 8.33 -33.13 -29.06
CA LEU A 567 7.73 -31.87 -28.66
C LEU A 567 6.79 -31.32 -29.76
N PHE A 568 7.07 -31.66 -31.02
CA PHE A 568 6.44 -31.10 -32.21
C PHE A 568 5.32 -31.95 -32.81
N ARG A 569 5.38 -33.26 -32.59
CA ARG A 569 4.32 -34.18 -32.98
C ARG A 569 3.18 -34.05 -31.96
N GLY A 570 2.15 -33.29 -32.30
CA GLY A 570 0.85 -33.50 -31.67
C GLY A 570 0.49 -34.96 -31.91
N SER A 571 0.11 -35.69 -30.85
CA SER A 571 -0.47 -37.00 -31.06
C SER A 571 -1.67 -36.81 -31.99
N ALA A 572 -1.77 -37.56 -33.08
CA ALA A 572 -2.96 -37.52 -33.95
C ALA A 572 -4.26 -37.73 -33.13
N ALA A 573 -4.16 -38.45 -32.00
CA ALA A 573 -5.25 -38.66 -31.05
C ALA A 573 -5.58 -37.42 -30.19
N GLU A 574 -4.61 -36.53 -29.90
CA GLU A 574 -4.87 -35.27 -29.17
C GLU A 574 -5.56 -34.23 -30.07
N GLN A 575 -5.23 -34.23 -31.37
CA GLN A 575 -5.85 -33.36 -32.36
C GLN A 575 -7.29 -33.76 -32.67
N GLU A 576 -7.61 -35.06 -32.65
CA GLU A 576 -8.98 -35.60 -32.70
C GLU A 576 -9.77 -35.32 -31.40
N ALA A 577 -9.14 -35.43 -30.23
CA ALA A 577 -9.80 -35.13 -28.95
C ALA A 577 -10.13 -33.63 -28.79
N ALA A 578 -9.24 -32.74 -29.21
CA ALA A 578 -9.46 -31.29 -29.17
C ALA A 578 -10.55 -30.83 -30.16
N THR A 579 -10.60 -31.43 -31.36
CA THR A 579 -11.66 -31.17 -32.33
C THR A 579 -13.01 -31.73 -31.88
N ALA A 580 -13.04 -32.90 -31.22
CA ALA A 580 -14.26 -33.44 -30.61
C ALA A 580 -14.78 -32.59 -29.44
N ALA A 581 -13.89 -32.07 -28.59
CA ALA A 581 -14.25 -31.18 -27.48
C ALA A 581 -14.77 -29.81 -27.96
N ALA A 582 -14.16 -29.25 -29.02
CA ALA A 582 -14.63 -28.01 -29.64
C ALA A 582 -16.01 -28.19 -30.31
N ALA A 583 -16.26 -29.34 -30.95
CA ALA A 583 -17.57 -29.68 -31.52
C ALA A 583 -18.64 -29.83 -30.43
N ALA A 584 -18.32 -30.45 -29.29
CA ALA A 584 -19.24 -30.59 -28.16
C ALA A 584 -19.60 -29.24 -27.51
N ALA A 585 -18.63 -28.32 -27.38
CA ALA A 585 -18.89 -26.95 -26.89
C ALA A 585 -19.75 -26.13 -27.85
N HIS A 586 -19.60 -26.33 -29.17
CA HIS A 586 -20.40 -25.65 -30.18
C HIS A 586 -21.86 -26.14 -30.20
N ILE A 587 -22.08 -27.43 -29.92
CA ILE A 587 -23.41 -28.04 -29.77
C ILE A 587 -24.07 -27.57 -28.47
N ALA A 588 -23.32 -27.46 -27.37
CA ALA A 588 -23.82 -26.95 -26.09
C ALA A 588 -24.21 -25.45 -26.16
N ALA A 589 -23.57 -24.67 -27.04
CA ALA A 589 -23.90 -23.26 -27.27
C ALA A 589 -25.13 -23.06 -28.17
N SER A 590 -25.48 -24.03 -29.03
CA SER A 590 -26.66 -23.95 -29.91
C SER A 590 -27.97 -24.37 -29.24
N ASP A 591 -27.92 -25.06 -28.10
CA ASP A 591 -29.09 -25.60 -27.39
C ASP A 591 -29.58 -24.76 -26.20
N GLN A 592 -29.21 -23.48 -26.12
CA GLN A 592 -29.76 -22.56 -25.11
C GLN A 592 -30.97 -21.77 -25.65
N PRO A 593 -32.21 -22.03 -25.19
CA PRO A 593 -33.30 -21.08 -25.36
C PRO A 593 -33.17 -19.91 -24.36
N PHE A 594 -33.41 -18.69 -24.84
CA PHE A 594 -33.36 -17.43 -24.09
C PHE A 594 -34.34 -17.37 -22.88
N PRO A 595 -34.12 -16.43 -21.91
CA PRO A 595 -34.39 -16.62 -20.49
C PRO A 595 -35.81 -16.23 -20.07
N THR A 596 -36.31 -16.85 -18.98
CA THR A 596 -37.46 -16.36 -18.22
C THR A 596 -37.07 -15.91 -16.82
N PHE A 597 -37.65 -14.78 -16.43
CA PHE A 597 -37.44 -14.01 -15.21
C PHE A 597 -38.12 -14.66 -13.97
N ARG A 598 -37.48 -14.46 -12.80
CA ARG A 598 -38.01 -14.43 -11.41
C ARG A 598 -38.61 -15.72 -10.79
N SER A 599 -38.08 -16.13 -9.63
CA SER A 599 -38.62 -15.77 -8.29
C SER A 599 -37.98 -16.57 -7.13
N HIS A 600 -37.77 -15.88 -6.01
CA HIS A 600 -37.46 -16.25 -4.61
C HIS A 600 -36.96 -17.66 -4.16
N PRO A 601 -36.13 -17.71 -3.08
CA PRO A 601 -35.64 -18.94 -2.49
C PRO A 601 -36.59 -19.49 -1.41
N PRO A 602 -36.61 -20.81 -1.13
CA PRO A 602 -37.12 -21.33 0.13
C PRO A 602 -35.99 -21.52 1.14
N MET A 603 -36.24 -21.05 2.36
CA MET A 603 -35.51 -21.44 3.57
C MET A 603 -35.68 -22.94 3.85
N GLY A 604 -34.64 -23.59 4.40
CA GLY A 604 -34.81 -24.92 5.00
C GLY A 604 -33.55 -25.69 5.38
N ARG A 605 -32.93 -25.27 6.50
CA ARG A 605 -32.33 -26.09 7.58
C ARG A 605 -31.23 -27.14 7.31
N ASP A 606 -30.13 -26.90 8.03
CA ASP A 606 -29.39 -27.84 8.90
C ASP A 606 -28.70 -29.06 8.28
N ARG A 607 -27.36 -28.99 8.21
CA ARG A 607 -26.45 -29.89 8.94
C ARG A 607 -24.99 -29.40 8.93
N PRO A 608 -24.19 -29.77 9.96
CA PRO A 608 -22.95 -29.10 10.33
C PRO A 608 -21.75 -29.64 9.54
N LEU A 609 -20.84 -28.71 9.19
CA LEU A 609 -19.51 -29.02 8.71
C LEU A 609 -18.63 -29.42 9.91
N SER A 610 -18.29 -30.70 9.97
CA SER A 610 -17.14 -31.22 10.70
C SER A 610 -16.19 -31.84 9.69
N LEU A 611 -14.94 -31.37 9.64
CA LEU A 611 -13.70 -32.15 9.70
C LEU A 611 -12.54 -31.45 8.97
N ILE A 612 -11.52 -31.16 9.78
CA ILE A 612 -10.05 -31.19 9.55
C ILE A 612 -9.47 -30.10 8.65
#